data_AF-A0A0J8RH98-F1
#
_entry.id   AF-A0A0J8RH98-F1
#
_cell.length_a   1.000
_cell.length_b   1.000
_cell.length_c   1.000
_cell.angle_alpha   90.00
_cell.angle_beta   90.00
_cell.angle_gamma   90.00
#
_symmetry.space_group_name_H-M   'P 1'
#
loop_
_entity.id
_entity.type
_entity.pdbx_description
1 polymer ?
#
loop_
_entity_poly.entity_id
_entity_poly.type
_entity_poly.pdbx_seq_one_letter_code
_entity_poly.pdbx_strand_id
1 'polypeptide(L)' 'MEGVGAWFVQIGDLNTVHHLWQFADLEERKKRREESWNIEGWADTVHKTVPLIQTMKSRILIPMPWSPVGWPDTALTSYG' A
#
# COMPACT_ATOMS: atom_id res chain seq x y z
N MET A 1 -2.64 -6.40 -6.67
CA MET A 1 -1.66 -5.45 -6.10
C MET A 1 -1.28 -4.43 -7.16
N GLU A 2 -1.72 -3.19 -6.98
CA GLU A 2 -1.40 -2.06 -7.84
C GLU A 2 -0.74 -0.95 -7.02
N GLY A 3 0.37 -0.39 -7.53
CA GLY A 3 1.07 0.70 -6.87
C GLY A 3 0.41 2.03 -7.18
N VAL A 4 -0.28 2.61 -6.20
CA VAL A 4 -0.94 3.92 -6.36
C VAL A 4 0.08 5.05 -6.29
N GLY A 5 1.10 4.89 -5.44
CA GLY A 5 2.22 5.81 -5.41
C GLY A 5 3.17 5.59 -4.24
N ALA A 6 4.34 6.21 -4.35
CA ALA A 6 5.36 6.27 -3.32
C ALA A 6 5.93 7.68 -3.25
N TRP A 7 6.02 8.23 -2.04
CA TRP A 7 6.42 9.60 -1.78
C TRP A 7 7.42 9.66 -0.62
N PHE A 8 8.28 10.66 -0.67
CA PHE A 8 9.19 11.02 0.42
C PHE A 8 8.81 12.39 0.97
N VAL A 9 8.74 12.51 2.29
CA VAL A 9 8.32 13.76 2.94
C VAL A 9 9.43 14.81 2.85
N GLN A 10 9.14 15.93 2.19
CA GLN A 10 10.03 17.08 2.09
C GLN A 10 9.73 18.20 3.10
N ILE A 11 8.49 18.27 3.60
CA ILE A 11 8.01 19.29 4.53
C ILE A 11 7.12 18.58 5.57
N GLY A 12 7.38 18.79 6.87
CA GLY A 12 6.68 18.11 7.96
C GLY A 12 7.56 17.04 8.62
N ASP A 13 7.03 15.82 8.78
CA ASP A 13 7.75 14.67 9.37
C ASP A 13 8.84 14.15 8.42
N LEU A 14 10.00 14.80 8.43
CA LEU A 14 11.16 14.47 7.59
C LEU A 14 11.63 13.02 7.80
N ASN A 15 12.28 12.46 6.77
CA ASN A 15 12.74 11.07 6.73
C ASN A 15 11.61 10.03 6.77
N THR A 16 10.39 10.45 6.42
CA THR A 16 9.24 9.56 6.31
C THR A 16 8.99 9.19 4.85
N VAL A 17 8.80 7.90 4.59
CA VAL A 17 8.35 7.38 3.30
C VAL A 17 6.88 6.99 3.41
N HIS A 18 6.06 7.45 2.46
CA HIS A 18 4.68 7.00 2.31
C HIS A 18 4.57 6.17 1.03
N HIS A 19 3.99 4.98 1.12
CA HIS A 19 3.69 4.15 -0.03
C HIS A 19 2.25 3.65 0.06
N LEU A 20 1.50 3.78 -1.03
CA LEU A 20 0.09 3.42 -1.11
C LEU A 20 -0.09 2.31 -2.15
N TRP A 21 -0.78 1.27 -1.73
CA TRP A 21 -1.03 0.08 -2.53
C TRP A 21 -2.53 -0.22 -2.54
N GLN A 22 -3.04 -0.53 -3.72
CA GLN A 22 -4.40 -0.98 -3.93
C GLN A 22 -4.44 -2.51 -4.08
N PHE A 23 -5.43 -3.11 -3.43
CA PHE A 23 -5.75 -4.53 -3.48
C PHE A 23 -7.26 -4.67 -3.68
N ALA A 24 -7.70 -5.74 -4.32
CA ALA A 24 -9.13 -6.03 -4.47
C ALA A 24 -9.77 -6.30 -3.11
N ASP A 25 -9.08 -7.07 -2.26
CA ASP A 25 -9.51 -7.43 -0.91
C ASP A 25 -8.31 -7.70 0.03
N LEU A 26 -8.62 -8.02 1.30
CA LEU A 26 -7.59 -8.30 2.32
C LEU A 26 -6.94 -9.67 2.16
N GLU A 27 -7.58 -10.62 1.49
CA GLU A 27 -7.03 -11.95 1.23
C GLU A 27 -5.97 -11.88 0.11
N GLU A 28 -6.25 -11.16 -0.97
CA GLU A 28 -5.30 -10.84 -2.03
C GLU A 28 -4.09 -10.10 -1.45
N ARG A 29 -4.31 -9.14 -0.54
CA ARG A 29 -3.21 -8.45 0.16
C ARG A 29 -2.33 -9.43 0.92
N LYS A 30 -2.91 -10.37 1.66
CA LYS A 30 -2.15 -11.38 2.42
C LYS A 30 -1.34 -12.26 1.46
N LYS A 31 -1.99 -12.84 0.45
CA LYS A 31 -1.37 -13.73 -0.54
C LYS A 31 -0.22 -13.04 -1.27
N ARG A 32 -0.41 -11.83 -1.79
CA ARG A 32 0.63 -11.08 -2.51
C ARG A 32 1.82 -10.72 -1.63
N ARG A 33 1.58 -10.40 -0.35
CA ARG A 33 2.65 -10.11 0.60
C ARG A 33 3.44 -11.38 0.94
N GLU A 34 2.80 -12.53 1.04
CA GLU A 34 3.47 -13.83 1.22
C GLU A 34 4.27 -14.21 -0.03
N GLU A 35 3.69 -14.06 -1.23
CA GLU A 35 4.35 -14.30 -2.51
C GLU A 35 5.60 -13.43 -2.71
N SER A 36 5.59 -12.19 -2.19
CA SER A 36 6.75 -11.30 -2.25
C SER A 36 7.99 -11.88 -1.58
N TRP A 37 7.83 -12.72 -0.55
CA TRP A 37 8.95 -13.40 0.11
C TRP A 37 9.60 -14.50 -0.74
N ASN A 38 8.89 -15.01 -1.74
CA ASN A 38 9.42 -16.00 -2.68
C ASN A 38 10.23 -15.35 -3.82
N ILE A 39 10.23 -14.01 -3.91
CA ILE A 39 11.02 -13.29 -4.92
C ILE A 39 12.49 -13.28 -4.49
N GLU A 40 13.36 -13.78 -5.37
CA GLU A 40 14.80 -13.78 -5.15
C GLU A 40 15.32 -12.36 -4.86
N GLY A 41 16.16 -12.22 -3.83
CA GLY A 41 16.72 -10.94 -3.40
C GLY A 41 15.77 -10.05 -2.58
N TRP A 42 14.49 -10.42 -2.41
CA TRP A 42 13.57 -9.67 -1.54
C TRP A 42 14.01 -9.72 -0.07
N ALA A 43 14.40 -10.91 0.42
CA ALA A 43 14.89 -11.08 1.78
C ALA A 43 16.13 -10.23 2.07
N ASP A 44 17.08 -10.14 1.13
CA ASP A 44 18.28 -9.30 1.26
C ASP A 44 17.93 -7.81 1.27
N THR A 45 16.95 -7.41 0.45
CA THR A 45 16.45 -6.04 0.41
C THR A 45 15.82 -5.66 1.75
N VAL A 46 15.00 -6.54 2.32
CA VAL A 46 14.42 -6.36 3.66
C VAL A 46 15.52 -6.27 4.71
N HIS A 47 16.52 -7.16 4.67
CA HIS A 47 17.62 -7.16 5.63
C HIS A 47 18.42 -5.85 5.63
N LYS A 48 18.67 -5.27 4.45
CA LYS A 48 19.39 -3.99 4.31
C LYS A 48 18.55 -2.78 4.71
N THR A 49 17.23 -2.85 4.56
CA THR A 49 16.34 -1.71 4.78
C THR A 49 15.78 -1.64 6.20
N VAL A 50 15.58 -2.76 6.88
CA VAL A 50 15.09 -2.82 8.27
C VAL A 50 15.89 -1.92 9.22
N PRO A 51 17.25 -1.86 9.19
CA PRO A 51 18.02 -0.98 10.06
C PRO A 51 17.77 0.52 9.84
N LEU A 52 17.26 0.92 8.68
CA LEU A 52 16.95 2.32 8.35
C LEU A 52 15.58 2.74 8.91
N ILE A 53 14.75 1.79 9.33
CA ILE A 53 13.38 2.04 9.77
C ILE A 53 13.35 2.20 11.29
N GLN A 54 13.09 3.42 11.76
CA GLN A 54 12.90 3.67 13.20
C GLN A 54 11.47 3.35 13.66
N THR A 55 10.47 3.70 12.84
CA THR A 55 9.06 3.40 13.11
C THR A 55 8.36 3.03 11.80
N MET A 56 7.42 2.09 11.88
CA MET A 56 6.62 1.65 10.73
C MET A 56 5.14 1.62 11.12
N LYS A 57 4.29 2.26 10.32
CA LYS A 57 2.84 2.32 10.52
C LYS A 57 2.14 1.91 9.22
N SER A 58 1.07 1.14 9.34
CA SER A 58 0.20 0.76 8.22
C SER A 58 -1.25 1.04 8.58
N ARG A 59 -2.03 1.52 7.61
CA ARG A 59 -3.46 1.77 7.75
C ARG A 59 -4.18 1.19 6.54
N ILE A 60 -5.37 0.65 6.76
CA ILE A 60 -6.27 0.20 5.70
C ILE A 60 -7.25 1.35 5.46
N LEU A 61 -7.41 1.74 4.20
CA LEU A 61 -8.30 2.83 3.79
C LEU A 61 -9.38 2.24 2.89
N ILE A 62 -10.61 2.73 3.05
CA ILE A 62 -11.72 2.43 2.15
C ILE A 62 -11.90 3.66 1.26
N PRO A 63 -11.81 3.54 -0.08
CA PRO A 63 -12.01 4.68 -0.95
C PRO A 63 -13.47 5.14 -0.87
N MET A 64 -13.67 6.46 -0.81
CA MET A 64 -15.00 7.05 -0.92
C MET A 64 -15.51 6.94 -2.37
N PRO A 65 -16.84 7.02 -2.62
CA PRO A 65 -17.41 6.85 -3.95
C PRO A 65 -16.90 7.83 -5.02
N TRP A 66 -16.46 9.02 -4.61
CA TRP A 66 -15.89 10.05 -5.49
C TRP A 66 -14.35 9.99 -5.58
N SER A 67 -13.72 9.01 -4.94
CA SER A 67 -12.27 8.85 -5.03
C SER A 67 -11.90 8.39 -6.45
N PRO A 68 -10.90 9.03 -7.11
CA PRO A 68 -10.44 8.60 -8.43
C PRO A 68 -9.78 7.22 -8.41
N VAL A 69 -9.40 6.72 -7.23
CA VAL A 69 -8.83 5.38 -7.01
C VAL A 69 -9.92 4.35 -6.71
N GLY A 70 -11.19 4.78 -6.61
CA GLY A 70 -12.34 3.90 -6.41
C GLY A 70 -12.58 2.98 -7.60
N TRP A 71 -12.95 1.74 -7.32
CA TRP A 71 -13.35 0.76 -8.34
C TRP A 71 -14.58 1.26 -9.11
N PRO A 72 -14.63 1.13 -10.46
CA PRO A 72 -15.69 1.71 -11.28
C PRO A 72 -17.12 1.22 -10.96
N ASP A 73 -17.31 0.06 -10.31
CA ASP A 73 -18.64 -0.52 -10.07
C ASP A 73 -19.38 -0.04 -8.81
N THR A 74 -18.75 0.66 -7.86
CA THR A 74 -19.48 1.11 -6.64
C THR A 74 -20.23 2.43 -6.81
N ALA A 75 -20.06 3.12 -7.94
CA ALA A 75 -20.83 4.32 -8.26
C ALA A 75 -22.28 4.02 -8.69
N LEU A 76 -22.65 2.76 -8.92
CA LEU A 76 -23.99 2.36 -9.42
C LEU A 76 -24.95 1.81 -8.35
N THR A 77 -24.55 1.71 -7.08
CA THR A 77 -25.39 1.12 -6.02
C THR A 77 -25.93 2.11 -4.98
N SER A 78 -25.77 3.42 -5.16
CA SER A 78 -26.36 4.43 -4.26
C SER A 78 -27.70 5.03 -4.73
N TYR A 79 -28.27 4.49 -5.81
CA TYR A 79 -29.66 4.76 -6.21
C TYR A 79 -30.46 3.46 -6.15
N GLY A 80 -31.10 3.23 -5.00
CA GLY A 80 -31.99 2.11 -4.71
C GLY A 80 -32.64 2.28 -3.36
#